data_AF-M1UVB8-F1
#
_entry.id   AF-M1UVB8-F1
#
_cell.length_a   1.000
_cell.length_b   1.000
_cell.length_c   1.000
_cell.angle_alpha   90.00
_cell.angle_beta   90.00
_cell.angle_gamma   90.00
#
_symmetry.space_group_name_H-M   'P 1'
#
loop_
_entity.id
_entity.type
_entity.pdbx_description
1 polymer ?
#
loop_
_entity_poly.entity_id
_entity_poly.type
_entity_poly.pdbx_seq_one_letter_code
_entity_poly.pdbx_strand_id
1 'polypeptide(L)'
;MTFNFVYSSFSRTVLLPSTHGSKTCCRQASRQFEMRALLRARNSRCVQQRRQGRRRCNGGMERCWRLSLSPNSFKSSQNEDKVLGGPYAGAFGEWFLTEADVREVRAYRAGMALVTLAAVTAVGAAWLTSGNGELPLDLAQFRSTAFVEALYWSGVAGLGIALHYIHIYLKPLHRALQYLLGFGILTSALSEWMVWTNTHDLYVHWLIQHPVGVLTGAGWVAAALTGVFFKEAFCFRRAEASVLAMLVPVLVGGHFLGWWSTASGNSGLALSTVVAIFMTVFSLRKFVQNIRDDLGDKSVFIFQRHRRL
;
A
#
# COMPACT_ATOMS: atom_id res chain seq x y z
N MET A 1 14.89 -44.61 -11.28
CA MET A 1 13.64 -45.16 -11.84
C MET A 1 12.97 -44.06 -12.64
N THR A 2 13.06 -44.17 -13.96
CA THR A 2 12.59 -43.21 -14.96
C THR A 2 11.14 -43.48 -15.33
N PHE A 3 10.26 -42.48 -15.25
CA PHE A 3 8.94 -42.51 -15.88
C PHE A 3 8.76 -41.27 -16.76
N ASN A 4 8.92 -41.48 -18.06
CA ASN A 4 8.31 -40.69 -19.13
C ASN A 4 6.92 -41.26 -19.39
N PHE A 5 5.90 -40.44 -19.64
CA PHE A 5 4.87 -40.73 -20.66
C PHE A 5 4.01 -39.48 -20.99
N VAL A 6 4.20 -39.01 -22.23
CA VAL A 6 3.20 -38.59 -23.23
C VAL A 6 2.48 -37.23 -23.15
N TYR A 7 2.84 -36.44 -24.16
CA TYR A 7 2.13 -35.35 -24.84
C TYR A 7 0.68 -35.67 -25.25
N SER A 8 -0.19 -34.67 -25.20
CA SER A 8 -1.14 -34.44 -26.30
C SER A 8 -1.52 -32.97 -26.40
N SER A 9 -1.18 -32.40 -27.56
CA SER A 9 -1.59 -31.08 -28.04
C SER A 9 -3.10 -31.01 -28.32
N PHE A 10 -3.69 -29.85 -28.07
CA PHE A 10 -4.88 -29.41 -28.80
C PHE A 10 -4.73 -27.93 -29.15
N SER A 11 -4.68 -27.64 -30.46
CA SER A 11 -4.67 -26.30 -31.05
C SER A 11 -5.83 -26.18 -32.02
N ARG A 12 -6.67 -25.15 -31.84
CA ARG A 12 -7.18 -24.15 -32.81
C ARG A 12 -8.54 -23.62 -32.34
N THR A 13 -8.64 -22.37 -31.89
CA THR A 13 -8.88 -21.08 -32.61
C THR A 13 -10.32 -20.83 -33.11
N VAL A 14 -10.78 -19.61 -32.80
CA VAL A 14 -11.79 -18.72 -33.44
C VAL A 14 -13.28 -18.84 -33.05
N LEU A 15 -13.80 -17.86 -32.30
CA LEU A 15 -14.78 -16.83 -32.73
C LEU A 15 -15.51 -16.16 -31.53
N LEU A 16 -15.34 -14.83 -31.39
CA LEU A 16 -16.28 -13.86 -30.78
C LEU A 16 -17.37 -13.49 -31.83
N PRO A 17 -18.42 -12.67 -31.57
CA PRO A 17 -18.78 -11.85 -30.39
C PRO A 17 -20.28 -11.87 -29.98
N SER A 18 -20.65 -11.18 -28.88
CA SER A 18 -21.92 -10.43 -28.64
C SER A 18 -22.21 -10.33 -27.13
N THR A 19 -21.89 -9.21 -26.45
CA THR A 19 -22.77 -8.08 -26.10
C THR A 19 -24.07 -8.43 -25.37
N HIS A 20 -24.12 -8.24 -24.04
CA HIS A 20 -25.23 -7.59 -23.31
C HIS A 20 -24.92 -7.51 -21.80
N GLY A 21 -24.98 -6.31 -21.20
CA GLY A 21 -24.92 -6.18 -19.73
C GLY A 21 -24.41 -4.87 -19.12
N SER A 22 -24.63 -3.71 -19.74
CA SER A 22 -24.34 -2.40 -19.11
C SER A 22 -25.51 -1.45 -19.34
N LYS A 23 -26.45 -1.40 -18.40
CA LYS A 23 -27.55 -0.40 -18.39
C LYS A 23 -27.63 0.43 -17.10
N THR A 24 -26.73 0.24 -16.15
CA THR A 24 -26.69 1.02 -14.90
C THR A 24 -25.70 2.20 -14.93
N CYS A 25 -24.76 2.24 -15.88
CA CYS A 25 -23.75 3.31 -15.95
C CYS A 25 -24.24 4.58 -16.68
N CYS A 26 -25.29 4.49 -17.52
CA CYS A 26 -25.71 5.61 -18.37
C CYS A 26 -26.66 6.62 -17.68
N ARG A 27 -27.20 6.33 -16.48
CA ARG A 27 -28.05 7.27 -15.72
C ARG A 27 -27.28 8.25 -14.84
N GLN A 28 -25.99 8.01 -14.60
CA GLN A 28 -25.17 8.85 -13.73
C GLN A 28 -24.39 9.92 -14.51
N ALA A 29 -24.15 9.69 -15.80
CA ALA A 29 -23.52 10.66 -16.71
C ALA A 29 -24.47 11.79 -17.14
N SER A 30 -25.78 11.54 -17.29
CA SER A 30 -26.75 12.58 -17.69
C SER A 30 -26.97 13.63 -16.60
N ARG A 31 -26.95 13.23 -15.32
CA ARG A 31 -27.09 14.15 -14.18
C ARG A 31 -25.89 15.09 -14.00
N GLN A 32 -24.69 14.73 -14.46
CA GLN A 32 -23.53 15.62 -14.42
C GLN A 32 -23.53 16.67 -15.52
N PHE A 33 -24.16 16.40 -16.66
CA PHE A 33 -24.25 17.36 -17.76
C PHE A 33 -25.29 18.47 -17.48
N GLU A 34 -26.43 18.14 -16.86
CA GLU A 34 -27.43 19.15 -16.45
C GLU A 34 -26.89 20.10 -15.37
N MET A 35 -26.07 19.62 -14.43
CA MET A 35 -25.53 20.45 -13.35
C MET A 35 -24.49 21.46 -13.87
N ARG A 36 -23.74 21.12 -14.93
CA ARG A 36 -22.80 22.04 -15.60
C ARG A 36 -23.51 23.16 -16.39
N ALA A 37 -24.71 22.89 -16.91
CA ALA A 37 -25.51 23.90 -17.60
C ALA A 37 -26.13 24.92 -16.62
N LEU A 38 -26.62 24.47 -15.46
CA LEU A 38 -27.20 25.35 -14.43
C LEU A 38 -26.16 26.26 -13.76
N LEU A 39 -24.92 25.78 -13.57
CA LEU A 39 -23.84 26.59 -13.00
C LEU A 39 -23.34 27.67 -13.98
N ARG A 40 -23.38 27.43 -15.29
CA ARG A 40 -23.06 28.47 -16.30
C ARG A 40 -24.15 29.54 -16.41
N ALA A 41 -25.43 29.17 -16.24
CA ALA A 41 -26.55 30.13 -16.28
C ALA A 41 -26.64 31.05 -15.05
N ARG A 42 -26.07 30.63 -13.91
CA ARG A 42 -26.09 31.44 -12.67
C ARG A 42 -24.96 32.47 -12.62
N ASN A 43 -23.82 32.18 -13.27
CA ASN A 43 -22.65 33.07 -13.25
C ASN A 43 -22.79 34.26 -14.22
N SER A 44 -23.54 34.11 -15.31
CA SER A 44 -23.80 35.20 -16.26
C SER A 44 -24.74 36.29 -15.72
N ARG A 45 -25.69 35.95 -14.82
CA ARG A 45 -26.55 36.96 -14.17
C ARG A 45 -25.79 37.86 -13.19
N CYS A 46 -24.74 37.34 -12.54
CA CYS A 46 -23.98 38.09 -11.55
C CYS A 46 -23.02 39.13 -12.20
N VAL A 47 -22.54 38.85 -13.41
CA VAL A 47 -21.64 39.76 -14.14
C VAL A 47 -22.40 40.89 -14.86
N GLN A 48 -23.66 40.66 -15.25
CA GLN A 48 -24.44 41.65 -16.00
C GLN A 48 -25.09 42.73 -15.11
N GLN A 49 -25.28 42.47 -13.81
CA GLN A 49 -25.82 43.46 -12.86
C GLN A 49 -24.81 44.53 -12.42
N ARG A 50 -23.51 44.34 -12.64
CA ARG A 50 -22.47 45.34 -12.29
C ARG A 50 -22.31 46.47 -13.32
N ARG A 51 -22.97 46.40 -14.49
CA ARG A 51 -22.83 47.41 -15.56
C ARG A 51 -24.00 48.40 -15.67
N GLN A 52 -25.08 48.28 -14.89
CA GLN A 52 -26.26 49.16 -15.01
C GLN A 52 -26.63 49.94 -13.72
N GLY A 53 -25.74 50.03 -12.74
CA GLY A 53 -26.01 50.69 -11.45
C GLY A 53 -25.27 52.00 -11.20
N ARG A 54 -25.17 52.92 -12.19
CA ARG A 54 -24.76 54.31 -11.94
C ARG A 54 -26.00 55.19 -11.84
N ARG A 55 -26.67 55.20 -10.68
CA ARG A 55 -27.60 56.26 -10.31
C ARG A 55 -27.34 56.71 -8.87
N ARG A 56 -27.20 58.03 -8.75
CA ARG A 56 -27.21 58.87 -7.55
C ARG A 56 -28.07 58.29 -6.42
N CYS A 57 -27.49 58.18 -5.23
CA CYS A 57 -28.22 58.30 -3.96
C CYS A 57 -27.50 59.32 -3.09
N ASN A 58 -28.25 60.39 -2.77
CA ASN A 58 -27.95 61.46 -1.83
C ASN A 58 -28.45 61.02 -0.45
N GLY A 59 -27.69 61.29 0.61
CA GLY A 59 -28.16 61.31 1.99
C GLY A 59 -28.33 59.96 2.70
N GLY A 60 -27.67 59.79 3.83
CA GLY A 60 -27.94 58.72 4.80
C GLY A 60 -26.67 58.11 5.40
N MET A 61 -26.34 58.54 6.62
CA MET A 61 -25.34 57.91 7.48
C MET A 61 -25.68 56.44 7.72
N GLU A 62 -24.86 55.53 7.20
CA GLU A 62 -24.83 54.13 7.64
C GLU A 62 -23.35 53.71 7.73
N ARG A 63 -22.96 53.27 8.94
CA ARG A 63 -21.62 52.86 9.33
C ARG A 63 -21.21 51.63 8.51
N CYS A 64 -20.46 51.86 7.44
CA CYS A 64 -19.76 50.81 6.74
C CYS A 64 -18.60 50.34 7.65
N TRP A 65 -18.80 49.21 8.33
CA TRP A 65 -17.71 48.46 8.94
C TRP A 65 -16.71 48.11 7.86
N ARG A 66 -15.69 48.96 7.73
CA ARG A 66 -14.49 48.70 6.96
C ARG A 66 -13.72 47.62 7.72
N LEU A 67 -14.09 46.36 7.50
CA LEU A 67 -13.20 45.24 7.77
C LEU A 67 -12.00 45.42 6.85
N SER A 68 -11.03 46.19 7.35
CA SER A 68 -9.66 46.15 6.90
C SER A 68 -9.16 44.74 7.18
N LEU A 69 -9.38 43.84 6.22
CA LEU A 69 -8.60 42.62 6.13
C LEU A 69 -7.17 43.06 5.86
N SER A 70 -6.42 43.23 6.95
CA SER A 70 -4.97 43.27 6.94
C SER A 70 -4.46 42.12 6.07
N PRO A 71 -3.60 42.35 5.06
CA PRO A 71 -3.04 41.28 4.25
C PRO A 71 -2.10 40.35 5.03
N ASN A 72 -1.86 40.61 6.32
CA ASN A 72 -0.78 40.00 7.09
C ASN A 72 -1.25 38.97 8.13
N SER A 73 -2.09 38.01 7.74
CA SER A 73 -2.44 36.89 8.62
C SER A 73 -2.56 35.55 7.90
N PHE A 74 -1.56 35.22 7.08
CA PHE A 74 -1.28 33.82 6.78
C PHE A 74 0.23 33.61 6.55
N LYS A 75 1.04 33.90 7.58
CA LYS A 75 2.33 33.22 7.71
C LYS A 75 2.10 31.89 8.41
N SER A 76 1.43 30.96 7.72
CA SER A 76 1.69 29.55 8.03
C SER A 76 3.09 29.28 7.52
N SER A 77 3.95 28.76 8.38
CA SER A 77 5.26 28.20 8.08
C SER A 77 5.15 27.11 6.99
N GLN A 78 4.99 27.51 5.74
CA GLN A 78 5.19 26.68 4.56
C GLN A 78 6.62 26.98 4.14
N ASN A 79 7.53 26.05 4.42
CA ASN A 79 8.65 25.87 3.52
C ASN A 79 7.99 25.73 2.13
N GLU A 80 8.20 26.65 1.20
CA GLU A 80 7.62 26.54 -0.14
C GLU A 80 8.22 25.27 -0.76
N ASP A 81 7.48 24.17 -0.68
CA ASP A 81 7.94 22.88 -1.18
C ASP A 81 8.20 23.02 -2.68
N LYS A 82 9.48 22.89 -3.04
CA LYS A 82 9.94 23.09 -4.41
C LYS A 82 9.19 22.16 -5.36
N VAL A 83 8.55 22.77 -6.35
CA VAL A 83 7.82 22.07 -7.41
C VAL A 83 8.83 21.48 -8.39
N LEU A 84 8.72 20.17 -8.61
CA LEU A 84 9.61 19.40 -9.48
C LEU A 84 8.96 19.05 -10.83
N GLY A 85 7.63 19.07 -10.92
CA GLY A 85 6.96 18.77 -12.17
C GLY A 85 5.46 19.04 -12.14
N GLY A 86 4.88 19.16 -13.33
CA GLY A 86 3.48 19.51 -13.55
C GLY A 86 3.34 20.72 -14.50
N PRO A 87 2.10 21.20 -14.73
CA PRO A 87 0.86 20.71 -14.14
C PRO A 87 0.45 19.33 -14.66
N TYR A 88 -0.04 18.47 -13.76
CA TYR A 88 -0.66 17.20 -14.12
C TYR A 88 -2.17 17.30 -13.99
N ALA A 89 -2.91 16.78 -14.96
CA ALA A 89 -4.36 16.70 -14.88
C ALA A 89 -4.80 15.70 -13.79
N GLY A 90 -5.63 16.17 -12.86
CA GLY A 90 -6.32 15.36 -11.84
C GLY A 90 -7.84 15.44 -11.97
N ALA A 91 -8.55 14.57 -11.27
CA ALA A 91 -10.01 14.49 -11.27
C ALA A 91 -10.70 15.75 -10.72
N PHE A 92 -10.04 16.47 -9.80
CA PHE A 92 -10.57 17.68 -9.15
C PHE A 92 -9.80 18.96 -9.49
N GLY A 93 -8.87 18.90 -10.45
CA GLY A 93 -8.04 20.03 -10.86
C GLY A 93 -6.61 19.62 -11.17
N GLU A 94 -5.82 20.58 -11.63
CA GLU A 94 -4.39 20.37 -11.84
C GLU A 94 -3.64 20.24 -10.52
N TRP A 95 -2.59 19.43 -10.53
CA TRP A 95 -1.72 19.25 -9.38
C TRP A 95 -0.25 19.19 -9.78
N PHE A 96 0.62 19.49 -8.82
CA PHE A 96 2.07 19.58 -9.01
C PHE A 96 2.77 18.55 -8.13
N LEU A 97 3.86 17.99 -8.65
CA LEU A 97 4.75 17.10 -7.93
C LEU A 97 5.77 17.93 -7.16
N THR A 98 5.87 17.73 -5.85
CA THR A 98 6.83 18.45 -4.99
C THR A 98 8.01 17.58 -4.55
N GLU A 99 9.07 18.21 -4.05
CA GLU A 99 10.21 17.49 -3.43
C GLU A 99 9.79 16.63 -2.23
N ALA A 100 8.81 17.08 -1.45
CA ALA A 100 8.24 16.30 -0.36
C ALA A 100 7.59 15.01 -0.88
N ASP A 101 6.76 15.09 -1.92
CA ASP A 101 6.12 13.92 -2.54
C ASP A 101 7.16 12.88 -3.00
N VAL A 102 8.25 13.35 -3.61
CA VAL A 102 9.36 12.49 -4.06
C VAL A 102 10.01 11.77 -2.89
N ARG A 103 10.23 12.47 -1.77
CA ARG A 103 10.84 11.90 -0.56
C ARG A 103 9.94 10.83 0.05
N GLU A 104 8.65 11.08 0.14
CA GLU A 104 7.66 10.14 0.67
C GLU A 104 7.58 8.87 -0.19
N VAL A 105 7.51 9.01 -1.52
CA VAL A 105 7.51 7.84 -2.41
C VAL A 105 8.80 7.03 -2.29
N ARG A 106 9.96 7.70 -2.19
CA ARG A 106 11.25 7.02 -1.96
C ARG A 106 11.27 6.27 -0.63
N ALA A 107 10.75 6.87 0.44
CA ALA A 107 10.67 6.23 1.75
C ALA A 107 9.74 5.01 1.72
N TYR A 108 8.59 5.10 1.04
CA TYR A 108 7.71 3.96 0.79
C TYR A 108 8.43 2.81 0.05
N ARG A 109 9.14 3.13 -1.05
CA ARG A 109 9.89 2.13 -1.82
C ARG A 109 11.01 1.49 -1.00
N ALA A 110 11.74 2.28 -0.21
CA ALA A 110 12.77 1.79 0.70
C ALA A 110 12.18 0.87 1.78
N GLY A 111 11.03 1.21 2.35
CA GLY A 111 10.30 0.35 3.29
C GLY A 111 9.96 -1.00 2.66
N MET A 112 9.35 -1.01 1.47
CA MET A 112 9.03 -2.27 0.76
C MET A 112 10.28 -3.07 0.36
N ALA A 113 11.38 -2.40 0.03
CA ALA A 113 12.67 -3.05 -0.21
C ALA A 113 13.21 -3.72 1.06
N LEU A 114 13.12 -3.06 2.21
CA LEU A 114 13.52 -3.64 3.49
C LEU A 114 12.69 -4.89 3.85
N VAL A 115 11.36 -4.85 3.69
CA VAL A 115 10.50 -6.04 3.88
C VAL A 115 10.96 -7.19 2.98
N THR A 116 11.26 -6.88 1.72
CA THR A 116 11.66 -7.87 0.72
C THR A 116 13.02 -8.48 1.03
N LEU A 117 14.00 -7.64 1.38
CA LEU A 117 15.35 -8.09 1.77
C LEU A 117 15.29 -8.98 3.01
N ALA A 118 14.51 -8.59 4.02
CA ALA A 118 14.30 -9.40 5.21
C ALA A 118 13.73 -10.78 4.86
N ALA A 119 12.67 -10.84 4.06
CA ALA A 119 12.02 -12.09 3.66
C ALA A 119 12.94 -12.99 2.81
N VAL A 120 13.61 -12.43 1.80
CA VAL A 120 14.54 -13.18 0.93
C VAL A 120 15.70 -13.74 1.75
N THR A 121 16.25 -12.95 2.66
CA THR A 121 17.36 -13.38 3.52
C THR A 121 16.92 -14.49 4.47
N ALA A 122 15.73 -14.39 5.07
CA ALA A 122 15.18 -15.41 5.95
C ALA A 122 14.93 -16.74 5.20
N VAL A 123 14.37 -16.67 3.99
CA VAL A 123 14.17 -17.87 3.16
C VAL A 123 15.51 -18.47 2.71
N GLY A 124 16.47 -17.65 2.32
CA GLY A 124 17.82 -18.11 1.99
C GLY A 124 18.51 -18.81 3.17
N ALA A 125 18.44 -18.22 4.36
CA ALA A 125 18.94 -18.82 5.60
C ALA A 125 18.26 -20.16 5.92
N ALA A 126 16.94 -20.26 5.70
CA ALA A 126 16.20 -21.51 5.88
C ALA A 126 16.64 -22.61 4.90
N TRP A 127 16.91 -22.27 3.63
CA TRP A 127 17.47 -23.24 2.67
C TRP A 127 18.87 -23.71 3.04
N LEU A 128 19.74 -22.78 3.46
CA LEU A 128 21.10 -23.11 3.89
C LEU A 128 21.10 -24.07 5.08
N THR A 129 20.15 -23.92 6.00
CA THR A 129 20.04 -24.74 7.21
C THR A 129 19.23 -26.04 7.02
N SER A 130 18.53 -26.19 5.89
CA SER A 130 17.73 -27.39 5.58
C SER A 130 18.55 -28.60 5.12
N GLY A 131 19.83 -28.42 4.80
CA GLY A 131 20.75 -29.50 4.45
C GLY A 131 21.54 -30.05 5.65
N ASN A 132 21.88 -31.34 5.61
CA ASN A 132 22.74 -32.00 6.60
C ASN A 132 24.25 -31.68 6.44
N GLY A 133 24.60 -30.71 5.58
CA GLY A 133 25.99 -30.34 5.35
C GLY A 133 26.50 -29.39 6.42
N GLU A 134 27.76 -29.56 6.84
CA GLU A 134 28.44 -28.58 7.67
C GLU A 134 28.56 -27.27 6.88
N LEU A 135 27.94 -26.19 7.39
CA LEU A 135 28.17 -24.87 6.85
C LEU A 135 29.58 -24.40 7.25
N PRO A 136 30.31 -23.71 6.35
CA PRO A 136 31.51 -22.98 6.73
C PRO A 136 31.24 -22.09 7.95
N LEU A 137 32.20 -22.00 8.88
CA LEU A 137 32.05 -21.28 10.15
C LEU A 137 31.55 -19.83 9.96
N ASP A 138 31.96 -19.16 8.88
CA ASP A 138 31.55 -17.79 8.52
C ASP A 138 30.06 -17.67 8.18
N LEU A 139 29.41 -18.75 7.75
CA LEU A 139 27.98 -18.76 7.41
C LEU A 139 27.10 -19.31 8.54
N ALA A 140 27.70 -19.79 9.63
CA ALA A 140 26.96 -20.29 10.79
C ALA A 140 26.07 -19.21 11.44
N GLN A 141 26.43 -17.93 11.30
CA GLN A 141 25.61 -16.82 11.78
C GLN A 141 24.21 -16.77 11.13
N PHE A 142 24.07 -17.20 9.87
CA PHE A 142 22.76 -17.27 9.18
C PHE A 142 21.85 -18.35 9.77
N ARG A 143 22.39 -19.31 10.52
CA ARG A 143 21.62 -20.32 11.27
C ARG A 143 21.14 -19.81 12.63
N SER A 144 21.67 -18.68 13.11
CA SER A 144 21.30 -18.14 14.41
C SER A 144 19.83 -17.72 14.43
N THR A 145 19.07 -18.22 15.40
CA THR A 145 17.67 -17.82 15.63
C THR A 145 17.56 -16.32 15.90
N ALA A 146 18.57 -15.72 16.54
CA ALA A 146 18.64 -14.27 16.77
C ALA A 146 18.75 -13.46 15.46
N PHE A 147 19.44 -14.01 14.46
CA PHE A 147 19.53 -13.38 13.15
C PHE A 147 18.16 -13.38 12.44
N VAL A 148 17.44 -14.50 12.48
CA VAL A 148 16.10 -14.60 11.87
C VAL A 148 15.08 -13.71 12.61
N GLU A 149 15.17 -13.62 13.94
CA GLU A 149 14.39 -12.69 14.77
C GLU A 149 14.63 -11.23 14.34
N ALA A 150 15.90 -10.84 14.15
CA ALA A 150 16.24 -9.51 13.66
C ALA A 150 15.69 -9.24 12.25
N LEU A 151 15.70 -10.25 11.36
CA LEU A 151 15.07 -10.13 10.05
C LEU A 151 13.56 -9.92 10.17
N TYR A 152 12.87 -10.66 11.03
CA TYR A 152 11.44 -10.47 11.30
C TYR A 152 11.14 -9.03 11.70
N TRP A 153 11.83 -8.51 12.72
CA TRP A 153 11.63 -7.14 13.19
C TRP A 153 12.02 -6.08 12.16
N SER A 154 13.08 -6.31 11.38
CA SER A 154 13.45 -5.41 10.27
C SER A 154 12.38 -5.36 9.19
N GLY A 155 11.74 -6.50 8.88
CA GLY A 155 10.62 -6.58 7.95
C GLY A 155 9.38 -5.85 8.48
N VAL A 156 9.06 -6.03 9.77
CA VAL A 156 7.96 -5.31 10.44
C VAL A 156 8.21 -3.79 10.40
N ALA A 157 9.44 -3.35 10.69
CA ALA A 157 9.83 -1.94 10.61
C ALA A 157 9.72 -1.39 9.18
N GLY A 158 10.21 -2.14 8.18
CA GLY A 158 10.08 -1.79 6.76
C GLY A 158 8.63 -1.65 6.31
N LEU A 159 7.75 -2.54 6.79
CA LEU A 159 6.32 -2.46 6.51
C LEU A 159 5.68 -1.24 7.19
N GLY A 160 6.13 -0.89 8.40
CA GLY A 160 5.73 0.34 9.10
C GLY A 160 6.10 1.60 8.32
N ILE A 161 7.35 1.69 7.85
CA ILE A 161 7.81 2.79 6.99
C ILE A 161 6.96 2.85 5.71
N ALA A 162 6.75 1.70 5.06
CA ALA A 162 5.95 1.62 3.85
C ALA A 162 4.51 2.11 4.09
N LEU A 163 3.84 1.64 5.15
CA LEU A 163 2.47 2.03 5.49
C LEU A 163 2.36 3.49 5.96
N HIS A 164 3.42 4.07 6.50
CA HIS A 164 3.43 5.48 6.87
C HIS A 164 3.42 6.39 5.64
N TYR A 165 4.23 6.07 4.63
CA TYR A 165 4.44 6.90 3.44
C TYR A 165 3.63 6.49 2.21
N ILE A 166 2.86 5.40 2.28
CA ILE A 166 2.03 4.95 1.17
C ILE A 166 0.84 5.90 0.94
N HIS A 167 0.67 6.30 -0.32
CA HIS A 167 -0.46 7.12 -0.73
C HIS A 167 -1.66 6.24 -1.07
N ILE A 168 -2.68 6.24 -0.21
CA ILE A 168 -3.93 5.47 -0.37
C ILE A 168 -5.12 6.43 -0.33
N TYR A 169 -5.91 6.50 -1.40
CA TYR A 169 -7.12 7.34 -1.45
C TYR A 169 -8.20 6.93 -0.46
N LEU A 170 -8.31 5.63 -0.23
CA LEU A 170 -9.29 5.03 0.67
C LEU A 170 -8.78 5.11 2.10
N LYS A 171 -9.03 6.25 2.76
CA LYS A 171 -8.67 6.47 4.18
C LYS A 171 -9.13 5.35 5.13
N PRO A 172 -10.33 4.74 4.99
CA PRO A 172 -10.72 3.61 5.83
C PRO A 172 -9.80 2.40 5.66
N LEU A 173 -9.43 2.08 4.41
CA LEU A 173 -8.50 0.99 4.10
C LEU A 173 -7.13 1.28 4.71
N HIS A 174 -6.58 2.48 4.51
CA HIS A 174 -5.28 2.86 5.07
C HIS A 174 -5.23 2.72 6.59
N ARG A 175 -6.25 3.20 7.29
CA ARG A 175 -6.35 3.06 8.75
C ARG A 175 -6.49 1.61 9.19
N ALA A 176 -7.28 0.80 8.47
CA ALA A 176 -7.38 -0.63 8.77
C ALA A 176 -6.00 -1.31 8.69
N LEU A 177 -5.19 -1.01 7.66
CA LEU A 177 -3.84 -1.57 7.55
C LEU A 177 -2.91 -1.09 8.68
N GLN A 178 -3.01 0.17 9.09
CA GLN A 178 -2.26 0.71 10.22
C GLN A 178 -2.66 0.03 11.54
N TYR A 179 -3.96 -0.25 11.75
CA TYR A 179 -4.42 -0.97 12.93
C TYR A 179 -3.98 -2.43 12.93
N LEU A 180 -4.05 -3.11 11.77
CA LEU A 180 -3.53 -4.48 11.64
C LEU A 180 -2.03 -4.55 11.96
N LEU A 181 -1.24 -3.62 11.42
CA LEU A 181 0.19 -3.57 11.72
C LEU A 181 0.45 -3.21 13.19
N GLY A 182 -0.22 -2.19 13.72
CA GLY A 182 -0.04 -1.76 15.12
C GLY A 182 -0.40 -2.87 16.10
N PHE A 183 -1.51 -3.58 15.85
CA PHE A 183 -1.90 -4.75 16.64
C PHE A 183 -0.89 -5.89 16.49
N GLY A 184 -0.40 -6.14 15.26
CA GLY A 184 0.64 -7.13 15.00
C GLY A 184 1.95 -6.84 15.74
N ILE A 185 2.42 -5.59 15.75
CA ILE A 185 3.61 -5.17 16.50
C ILE A 185 3.40 -5.40 18.00
N LEU A 186 2.29 -4.91 18.54
CA LEU A 186 1.99 -5.00 19.98
C LEU A 186 1.93 -6.46 20.45
N THR A 187 1.20 -7.29 19.70
CA THR A 187 1.02 -8.70 20.07
C THR A 187 2.28 -9.53 19.83
N SER A 188 3.07 -9.24 18.79
CA SER A 188 4.38 -9.88 18.59
C SER A 188 5.33 -9.57 19.74
N ALA A 189 5.43 -8.30 20.14
CA ALA A 189 6.30 -7.88 21.24
C ALA A 189 5.85 -8.48 22.58
N LEU A 190 4.54 -8.55 22.82
CA LEU A 190 4.01 -9.21 24.02
C LEU A 190 4.30 -10.71 24.01
N SER A 191 4.14 -11.37 22.85
CA SER A 191 4.46 -12.78 22.68
C SER A 191 5.95 -13.06 22.89
N GLU A 192 6.82 -12.23 22.33
CA GLU A 192 8.26 -12.31 22.55
C GLU A 192 8.62 -12.19 24.03
N TRP A 193 8.06 -11.20 24.73
CA TRP A 193 8.26 -11.05 26.16
C TRP A 193 7.78 -12.28 26.96
N MET A 194 6.62 -12.85 26.61
CA MET A 194 6.10 -14.07 27.24
C MET A 194 6.97 -15.30 26.95
N VAL A 195 7.37 -15.51 25.71
CA VAL A 195 8.22 -16.65 25.31
C VAL A 195 9.58 -16.56 26.01
N TRP A 196 10.18 -15.38 26.03
CA TRP A 196 11.45 -15.14 26.70
C TRP A 196 11.37 -15.44 28.21
N THR A 197 10.36 -14.93 28.90
CA THR A 197 10.22 -15.11 30.35
C THR A 197 9.92 -16.55 30.78
N ASN A 198 9.23 -17.33 29.95
CA ASN A 198 8.84 -18.71 30.29
C ASN A 198 9.85 -19.75 29.81
N THR A 199 10.47 -19.54 28.63
CA THR A 199 11.28 -20.56 27.95
C THR A 199 12.71 -20.12 27.65
N HIS A 200 13.03 -18.83 27.81
CA HIS A 200 14.31 -18.22 27.41
C HIS A 200 14.64 -18.43 25.92
N ASP A 201 13.60 -18.62 25.11
CA ASP A 201 13.69 -18.81 23.67
C ASP A 201 13.27 -17.52 22.93
N LEU A 202 13.53 -17.48 21.63
CA LEU A 202 13.14 -16.37 20.76
C LEU A 202 11.76 -16.59 20.15
N TYR A 203 11.06 -15.48 19.88
CA TYR A 203 9.68 -15.51 19.39
C TYR A 203 9.53 -16.26 18.07
N VAL A 204 10.41 -16.02 17.10
CA VAL A 204 10.35 -16.68 15.78
C VAL A 204 10.57 -18.18 15.90
N HIS A 205 11.47 -18.62 16.78
CA HIS A 205 11.70 -20.05 16.98
C HIS A 205 10.46 -20.72 17.59
N TRP A 206 9.86 -20.09 18.60
CA TRP A 206 8.59 -20.54 19.19
C TRP A 206 7.44 -20.55 18.16
N LEU A 207 7.34 -19.52 17.31
CA LEU A 207 6.31 -19.36 16.28
C LEU A 207 6.34 -20.49 15.23
N ILE A 208 7.53 -20.95 14.84
CA ILE A 208 7.70 -22.06 13.88
C ILE A 208 7.18 -23.37 14.49
N GLN A 209 7.38 -23.57 15.79
CA GLN A 209 6.95 -24.80 16.48
C GLN A 209 5.46 -24.80 16.82
N HIS A 210 4.84 -23.61 16.95
CA HIS A 210 3.46 -23.46 17.39
C HIS A 210 2.61 -22.78 16.31
N PRO A 211 1.85 -23.55 15.49
CA PRO A 211 0.94 -23.02 14.47
C PRO A 211 0.00 -21.92 14.96
N VAL A 212 -0.53 -22.07 16.18
CA VAL A 212 -1.42 -21.09 16.83
C VAL A 212 -0.72 -19.75 17.12
N GLY A 213 0.60 -19.73 17.20
CA GLY A 213 1.42 -18.54 17.38
C GLY A 213 1.24 -17.50 16.27
N VAL A 214 0.78 -17.91 15.09
CA VAL A 214 0.42 -16.99 13.99
C VAL A 214 -0.60 -15.95 14.45
N LEU A 215 -1.55 -16.33 15.32
CA LEU A 215 -2.58 -15.43 15.82
C LEU A 215 -2.04 -14.37 16.79
N THR A 216 -0.83 -14.58 17.33
CA THR A 216 -0.25 -13.74 18.38
C THR A 216 0.63 -12.61 17.85
N GLY A 217 0.68 -12.40 16.52
CA GLY A 217 1.41 -11.25 15.95
C GLY A 217 1.70 -11.36 14.47
N ALA A 218 2.46 -12.38 14.08
CA ALA A 218 2.91 -12.57 12.71
C ALA A 218 1.75 -12.63 11.68
N GLY A 219 0.59 -13.19 12.06
CA GLY A 219 -0.60 -13.22 11.22
C GLY A 219 -1.20 -11.83 10.95
N TRP A 220 -1.18 -10.93 11.94
CA TRP A 220 -1.66 -9.56 11.79
C TRP A 220 -0.72 -8.71 10.92
N VAL A 221 0.59 -8.90 11.10
CA VAL A 221 1.62 -8.30 10.23
C VAL A 221 1.43 -8.80 8.79
N ALA A 222 1.22 -10.11 8.60
CA ALA A 222 0.96 -10.69 7.29
C ALA A 222 -0.34 -10.19 6.66
N ALA A 223 -1.39 -9.97 7.45
CA ALA A 223 -2.64 -9.37 6.99
C ALA A 223 -2.44 -7.92 6.52
N ALA A 224 -1.66 -7.13 7.26
CA ALA A 224 -1.29 -5.77 6.86
C ALA A 224 -0.47 -5.76 5.54
N LEU A 225 0.52 -6.66 5.42
CA LEU A 225 1.33 -6.83 4.21
C LEU A 225 0.48 -7.25 3.01
N THR A 226 -0.43 -8.22 3.21
CA THR A 226 -1.40 -8.65 2.20
C THR A 226 -2.24 -7.49 1.71
N GLY A 227 -2.69 -6.61 2.62
CA GLY A 227 -3.44 -5.42 2.27
C GLY A 227 -2.66 -4.41 1.42
N VAL A 228 -1.34 -4.30 1.63
CA VAL A 228 -0.47 -3.50 0.75
C VAL A 228 -0.42 -4.11 -0.66
N PHE A 229 -0.21 -5.42 -0.78
CA PHE A 229 -0.22 -6.09 -2.09
C PHE A 229 -1.59 -6.02 -2.77
N PHE A 230 -2.67 -6.15 -1.99
CA PHE A 230 -4.04 -5.99 -2.49
C PHE A 230 -4.26 -4.60 -3.08
N LYS A 231 -3.85 -3.54 -2.39
CA LYS A 231 -3.93 -2.17 -2.94
C LYS A 231 -3.22 -2.08 -4.29
N GLU A 232 -2.02 -2.61 -4.39
CA GLU A 232 -1.22 -2.56 -5.62
C GLU A 232 -1.81 -3.41 -6.75
N ALA A 233 -2.39 -4.58 -6.42
CA ALA A 233 -3.11 -5.44 -7.36
C ALA A 233 -4.33 -4.73 -7.96
N PHE A 234 -5.14 -4.07 -7.13
CA PHE A 234 -6.35 -3.39 -7.57
C PHE A 234 -6.07 -2.06 -8.29
N CYS A 235 -5.10 -1.27 -7.80
CA CYS A 235 -4.80 0.04 -8.36
C CYS A 235 -4.03 -0.04 -9.68
N PHE A 236 -3.03 -0.93 -9.78
CA PHE A 236 -2.11 -0.97 -10.93
C PHE A 236 -2.21 -2.27 -11.75
N ARG A 237 -3.11 -3.20 -11.38
CA ARG A 237 -3.31 -4.49 -12.05
C ARG A 237 -2.01 -5.26 -12.26
N ARG A 238 -1.09 -5.15 -11.30
CA ARG A 238 0.20 -5.85 -11.31
C ARG A 238 -0.03 -7.32 -10.99
N ALA A 239 0.40 -8.20 -11.88
CA ALA A 239 0.21 -9.66 -11.71
C ALA A 239 0.95 -10.16 -10.46
N GLU A 240 2.18 -9.68 -10.24
CA GLU A 240 2.99 -10.02 -9.07
C GLU A 240 2.30 -9.66 -7.75
N ALA A 241 1.65 -8.50 -7.68
CA ALA A 241 0.94 -8.07 -6.47
C ALA A 241 -0.33 -8.91 -6.24
N SER A 242 -1.05 -9.28 -7.30
CA SER A 242 -2.21 -10.17 -7.22
C SER A 242 -1.81 -11.56 -6.71
N VAL A 243 -0.71 -12.11 -7.22
CA VAL A 243 -0.17 -13.40 -6.77
C VAL A 243 0.25 -13.30 -5.30
N LEU A 244 0.97 -12.25 -4.90
CA LEU A 244 1.38 -12.06 -3.50
C LEU A 244 0.18 -11.90 -2.56
N ALA A 245 -0.85 -11.16 -2.96
CA ALA A 245 -2.07 -10.99 -2.17
C ALA A 245 -2.82 -12.30 -1.93
N MET A 246 -2.61 -13.32 -2.78
CA MET A 246 -3.15 -14.66 -2.59
C MET A 246 -2.19 -15.59 -1.84
N LEU A 247 -0.90 -15.58 -2.20
CA LEU A 247 0.08 -16.51 -1.65
C LEU A 247 0.45 -16.22 -0.19
N VAL A 248 0.51 -14.95 0.23
CA VAL A 248 0.86 -14.61 1.62
C VAL A 248 -0.18 -15.16 2.61
N PRO A 249 -1.50 -14.97 2.42
CA PRO A 249 -2.51 -15.62 3.26
C PRO A 249 -2.45 -17.14 3.21
N VAL A 250 -2.18 -17.75 2.05
CA VAL A 250 -2.06 -19.22 1.94
C VAL A 250 -0.85 -19.74 2.70
N LEU A 251 0.28 -19.05 2.63
CA LEU A 251 1.50 -19.43 3.36
C LEU A 251 1.27 -19.37 4.88
N VAL A 252 0.75 -18.24 5.37
CA VAL A 252 0.53 -18.02 6.81
C VAL A 252 -0.63 -18.87 7.33
N GLY A 253 -1.72 -18.97 6.57
CA GLY A 253 -2.87 -19.81 6.89
C GLY A 253 -2.53 -21.30 6.86
N GLY A 254 -1.68 -21.73 5.92
CA GLY A 254 -1.18 -23.10 5.88
C GLY A 254 -0.32 -23.44 7.10
N HIS A 255 0.46 -22.49 7.62
CA HIS A 255 1.21 -22.68 8.87
C HIS A 255 0.25 -22.85 10.04
N PHE A 256 -0.73 -21.96 10.16
CA PHE A 256 -1.77 -22.03 11.18
C PHE A 256 -2.58 -23.35 11.14
N LEU A 257 -2.90 -23.85 9.95
CA LEU A 257 -3.63 -25.11 9.76
C LEU A 257 -2.72 -26.36 9.86
N GLY A 258 -1.41 -26.19 10.07
CA GLY A 258 -0.46 -27.30 10.15
C GLY A 258 -0.17 -28.01 8.83
N TRP A 259 -0.49 -27.40 7.69
CA TRP A 259 -0.25 -27.97 6.35
C TRP A 259 1.25 -28.15 6.04
N TRP A 260 2.11 -27.33 6.64
CA TRP A 260 3.57 -27.35 6.44
C TRP A 260 4.33 -28.25 7.41
N SER A 261 3.67 -29.26 7.98
CA SER A 261 4.30 -30.25 8.86
C SER A 261 5.50 -30.93 8.19
N THR A 262 6.45 -31.41 9.00
CA THR A 262 7.62 -32.17 8.52
C THR A 262 7.25 -33.39 7.68
N ALA A 263 6.04 -33.92 7.82
CA ALA A 263 5.49 -35.00 7.01
C ALA A 263 5.15 -34.60 5.55
N SER A 264 4.89 -33.32 5.26
CA SER A 264 4.54 -32.82 3.92
C SER A 264 5.75 -32.36 3.09
N GLY A 265 6.97 -32.70 3.53
CA GLY A 265 8.23 -32.28 2.90
C GLY A 265 8.49 -30.77 3.05
N ASN A 266 9.51 -30.26 2.35
CA ASN A 266 9.88 -28.84 2.35
C ASN A 266 8.87 -27.93 1.59
N SER A 267 7.58 -28.29 1.57
CA SER A 267 6.53 -27.62 0.80
C SER A 267 6.28 -26.17 1.26
N GLY A 268 6.28 -25.92 2.58
CA GLY A 268 6.19 -24.57 3.14
C GLY A 268 7.39 -23.69 2.78
N LEU A 269 8.60 -24.26 2.79
CA LEU A 269 9.83 -23.57 2.38
C LEU A 269 9.83 -23.28 0.87
N ALA A 270 9.36 -24.22 0.05
CA ALA A 270 9.19 -24.01 -1.39
C ALA A 270 8.18 -22.89 -1.68
N LEU A 271 7.04 -22.87 -1.00
CA LEU A 271 6.06 -21.79 -1.16
C LEU A 271 6.63 -20.44 -0.69
N SER A 272 7.37 -20.43 0.42
CA SER A 272 8.07 -19.23 0.91
C SER A 272 9.08 -18.69 -0.10
N THR A 273 9.74 -19.59 -0.84
CA THR A 273 10.65 -19.25 -1.95
C THR A 273 9.91 -18.58 -3.10
N VAL A 274 8.75 -19.12 -3.49
CA VAL A 274 7.91 -18.50 -4.52
C VAL A 274 7.48 -17.10 -4.07
N VAL A 275 7.01 -16.95 -2.82
CA VAL A 275 6.65 -15.64 -2.25
C VAL A 275 7.85 -14.68 -2.28
N ALA A 276 9.03 -15.11 -1.85
CA ALA A 276 10.24 -14.30 -1.85
C ALA A 276 10.60 -13.81 -3.27
N ILE A 277 10.55 -14.70 -4.28
CA ILE A 277 10.80 -14.35 -5.69
C ILE A 277 9.82 -13.27 -6.17
N PHE A 278 8.52 -13.46 -5.92
CA PHE A 278 7.52 -12.48 -6.32
C PHE A 278 7.68 -11.15 -5.56
N MET A 279 8.07 -11.17 -4.29
CA MET A 279 8.40 -9.96 -3.53
C MET A 279 9.62 -9.24 -4.12
N THR A 280 10.66 -9.97 -4.53
CA THR A 280 11.82 -9.40 -5.23
C THR A 280 11.41 -8.73 -6.53
N VAL A 281 10.62 -9.41 -7.37
CA VAL A 281 10.12 -8.84 -8.63
C VAL A 281 9.27 -7.58 -8.36
N PHE A 282 8.35 -7.65 -7.39
CA PHE A 282 7.52 -6.52 -6.98
C PHE A 282 8.36 -5.32 -6.53
N SER A 283 9.36 -5.55 -5.68
CA SER A 283 10.21 -4.49 -5.13
C SER A 283 11.14 -3.87 -6.18
N LEU A 284 11.80 -4.68 -7.02
CA LEU A 284 12.67 -4.18 -8.08
C LEU A 284 11.92 -3.32 -9.10
N ARG A 285 10.71 -3.73 -9.48
CA ARG A 285 9.88 -2.94 -10.41
C ARG A 285 9.46 -1.59 -9.84
N LYS A 286 9.32 -1.47 -8.52
CA LYS A 286 9.04 -0.19 -7.87
C LYS A 286 10.16 0.82 -8.11
N PHE A 287 11.43 0.41 -8.22
CA PHE A 287 12.53 1.33 -8.48
C PHE A 287 12.54 1.88 -9.91
N VAL A 288 12.09 1.11 -10.89
CA VAL A 288 12.01 1.51 -12.30
C VAL A 288 10.76 2.35 -12.60
N GLN A 289 9.70 2.20 -11.80
CA GLN A 289 8.43 2.92 -11.99
C GLN A 289 8.58 4.43 -11.76
N ASN A 290 7.84 5.24 -12.53
CA ASN A 290 7.78 6.68 -12.33
C ASN A 290 7.21 7.02 -10.96
N ILE A 291 7.80 8.02 -10.30
CA ILE A 291 7.39 8.44 -8.94
C ILE A 291 5.92 8.88 -8.90
N ARG A 292 5.46 9.56 -9.95
CA ARG A 292 4.08 10.01 -10.13
C ARG A 292 3.08 8.87 -9.97
N ASP A 293 3.42 7.69 -10.48
CA ASP A 293 2.48 6.57 -10.52
C ASP A 293 2.23 6.02 -9.11
N ASP A 294 3.23 6.00 -8.22
CA ASP A 294 3.06 5.56 -6.83
C ASP A 294 2.36 6.60 -5.94
N LEU A 295 2.44 7.89 -6.30
CA LEU A 295 1.75 8.98 -5.61
C LEU A 295 0.25 9.01 -5.96
N GLY A 296 -0.04 8.81 -7.24
CA GLY A 296 -1.37 8.96 -7.82
C GLY A 296 -1.83 10.44 -7.96
N ASP A 297 -3.08 10.63 -8.38
CA ASP A 297 -3.81 11.90 -8.41
C ASP A 297 -3.93 12.60 -7.03
N LYS A 298 -3.06 13.59 -6.81
CA LYS A 298 -3.03 14.43 -5.62
C LYS A 298 -4.28 15.31 -5.45
N SER A 299 -4.99 15.65 -6.54
CA SER A 299 -6.19 16.48 -6.49
C SER A 299 -7.31 15.87 -5.64
N VAL A 300 -7.37 14.52 -5.59
CA VAL A 300 -8.31 13.78 -4.74
C VAL A 300 -8.05 14.05 -3.25
N PHE A 301 -6.79 14.05 -2.82
CA PHE A 301 -6.42 14.31 -1.43
C PHE A 301 -6.74 15.75 -1.03
N ILE A 302 -6.43 16.70 -1.92
CA ILE A 302 -6.77 18.12 -1.73
C ILE A 302 -8.28 18.26 -1.58
N PHE A 303 -9.06 17.67 -2.49
CA PHE A 303 -10.51 17.73 -2.45
C PHE A 303 -11.13 17.09 -1.20
N GLN A 304 -10.66 15.90 -0.81
CA GLN A 304 -11.11 15.22 0.41
C GLN A 304 -10.76 16.00 1.68
N ARG A 305 -9.68 16.79 1.69
CA ARG A 305 -9.32 17.67 2.80
C ARG A 305 -10.30 18.84 2.92
N HIS A 306 -10.68 19.44 1.78
CA HIS A 306 -11.64 20.55 1.76
C HIS A 306 -13.06 20.15 2.18
N ARG A 307 -13.52 18.91 1.90
CA ARG A 307 -14.86 18.42 2.33
C ARG A 307 -14.96 17.99 3.80
N ARG A 308 -13.84 17.94 4.53
CA ARG A 308 -13.80 17.52 5.95
C ARG A 308 -13.68 18.71 6.92
N LEU A 309 -13.78 19.94 6.40
CA LEU A 309 -14.10 21.16 7.13
C LEU A 309 -15.57 21.51 6.83
#